data_AF-A0A955WF43-F1
#
_entry.id   AF-A0A955WF43-F1
#
_cell.length_a   1.000
_cell.length_b   1.000
_cell.length_c   1.000
_cell.angle_alpha   90.00
_cell.angle_beta   90.00
_cell.angle_gamma   90.00
#
_symmetry.space_group_name_H-M   'P 1'
#
loop_
_entity.id
_entity.type
_entity.pdbx_description
1 polymer ?
#
loop_
_entity_poly.entity_id
_entity_poly.type
_entity_poly.pdbx_seq_one_letter_code
_entity_poly.pdbx_strand_id
1 'polypeptide(L)'
;MQGQARDTAPQRIPYPEYALRILFASFYPAVKLAVDFNYPLDTIKDMMTLALWREAKRKHSTINLISIIFGKSTRTVKALSARFNKGGFFSETETNLMRRIEDLLRQRPMTMDELAERLPHSNEFDGTRLALKALLAEKRIEKVPARPGGRATYKIVAEYTDLHSDAGWESRVDALYEHLEAVTETVRRRFLTDAPDSAAARTFSFRGRPEDVEAFRDELFAFIRARSAEIEARAVDLDDVGVFAVYTGLTPTDQE
;
A
#
# COMPACT_ATOMS: atom_id res chain seq x y z
N MET A 1 -51.12 -30.04 12.55
CA MET A 1 -50.01 -29.42 11.81
C MET A 1 -49.57 -28.17 12.55
N GLN A 2 -48.53 -28.26 13.38
CA GLN A 2 -47.87 -27.11 13.98
C GLN A 2 -46.53 -26.92 13.28
N GLY A 3 -46.42 -25.89 12.44
CA GLY A 3 -45.17 -25.50 11.81
C GLY A 3 -44.29 -24.81 12.83
N GLN A 4 -43.18 -25.46 13.20
CA GLN A 4 -42.08 -24.79 13.89
C GLN A 4 -41.50 -23.72 12.97
N ALA A 5 -41.71 -22.46 13.32
CA ALA A 5 -40.95 -21.35 12.77
C ALA A 5 -39.47 -21.63 13.06
N ARG A 6 -38.69 -21.94 12.03
CA ARG A 6 -37.24 -21.99 12.14
C ARG A 6 -36.76 -20.59 12.44
N ASP A 7 -36.41 -20.38 13.70
CA ASP A 7 -35.64 -19.24 14.19
C ASP A 7 -34.32 -19.22 13.41
N THR A 8 -34.30 -18.47 12.32
CA THR A 8 -33.16 -18.33 11.40
C THR A 8 -32.45 -17.02 11.72
N ALA A 9 -32.17 -16.80 13.00
CA ALA A 9 -31.16 -15.84 13.38
C ALA A 9 -29.83 -16.29 12.71
N PRO A 10 -29.19 -15.46 11.87
CA PRO A 10 -27.96 -15.85 11.20
C PRO A 10 -26.93 -16.21 12.27
N GLN A 11 -26.43 -17.45 12.21
CA GLN A 11 -25.36 -17.91 13.10
C GLN A 11 -24.17 -16.97 12.92
N ARG A 12 -23.91 -16.14 13.94
CA ARG A 12 -22.76 -15.23 13.94
C ARG A 12 -21.51 -16.04 14.21
N ILE A 13 -20.60 -16.09 13.23
CA ILE A 13 -19.28 -16.72 13.38
C ILE A 13 -18.53 -15.97 14.49
N PRO A 14 -17.83 -16.66 15.41
CA PRO A 14 -17.00 -16.02 16.42
C PRO A 14 -15.93 -15.11 15.79
N TYR A 15 -15.71 -13.93 16.36
CA TYR A 15 -14.78 -12.93 15.80
C TYR A 15 -13.35 -13.48 15.52
N PRO A 16 -12.73 -14.29 16.40
CA PRO A 16 -11.41 -14.85 16.11
C PRO A 16 -11.38 -15.75 14.86
N GLU A 17 -12.39 -16.59 14.68
CA GLU A 17 -12.49 -17.45 13.50
C GLU A 17 -12.74 -16.61 12.23
N TYR A 18 -13.62 -15.62 12.34
CA TYR A 18 -13.92 -14.71 11.24
C TYR A 18 -12.69 -13.91 10.79
N ALA A 19 -11.90 -13.38 11.74
CA ALA A 19 -10.64 -12.69 11.44
C ALA A 19 -9.62 -13.63 10.77
N LEU A 20 -9.52 -14.88 11.22
CA LEU A 20 -8.64 -15.88 10.60
C LEU A 20 -9.07 -16.23 9.17
N ARG A 21 -10.38 -16.33 8.89
CA ARG A 21 -10.91 -16.57 7.54
C ARG A 21 -10.60 -15.42 6.59
N ILE A 22 -10.72 -14.18 7.05
CA ILE A 22 -10.35 -12.99 6.26
C ILE A 22 -8.85 -12.97 5.99
N LEU A 23 -8.03 -13.24 7.00
CA LEU A 23 -6.58 -13.31 6.85
C LEU A 23 -6.18 -14.40 5.85
N PHE A 24 -6.78 -15.59 5.96
CA PHE A 24 -6.55 -16.69 5.03
C PHE A 24 -6.93 -16.33 3.59
N ALA A 25 -8.12 -15.74 3.39
CA ALA A 25 -8.56 -15.28 2.08
C ALA A 25 -7.62 -14.20 1.50
N SER A 26 -7.05 -13.35 2.34
CA SER A 26 -6.10 -12.31 1.93
C SER A 26 -4.76 -12.88 1.46
N PHE A 27 -4.39 -14.11 1.84
CA PHE A 27 -3.19 -14.78 1.33
C PHE A 27 -3.38 -15.41 -0.05
N TYR A 28 -4.62 -15.62 -0.49
CA TYR A 28 -4.90 -16.32 -1.74
C TYR A 28 -4.21 -15.69 -2.97
N PRO A 29 -4.22 -14.35 -3.18
CA PRO A 29 -3.54 -13.75 -4.33
C PRO A 29 -2.03 -14.02 -4.34
N ALA A 30 -1.38 -13.92 -3.18
CA ALA A 30 0.05 -14.16 -3.05
C ALA A 30 0.43 -15.63 -3.30
N VAL A 31 -0.39 -16.56 -2.78
CA VAL A 31 -0.18 -18.01 -2.98
C VAL A 31 -0.43 -18.39 -4.44
N LYS A 32 -1.47 -17.85 -5.09
CA LYS A 32 -1.76 -18.08 -6.51
C LYS A 32 -0.58 -17.67 -7.39
N LEU A 33 -0.07 -16.45 -7.22
CA LEU A 33 1.11 -15.97 -7.95
C LEU A 33 2.34 -16.85 -7.71
N ALA A 34 2.57 -17.29 -6.47
CA ALA A 34 3.70 -18.14 -6.15
C ALA A 34 3.62 -19.51 -6.84
N VAL A 35 2.41 -20.09 -6.95
CA VAL A 35 2.16 -21.33 -7.70
C VAL A 35 2.39 -21.10 -9.19
N ASP A 36 1.86 -20.02 -9.75
CA ASP A 36 2.03 -19.68 -11.18
C ASP A 36 3.51 -19.49 -11.54
N PHE A 37 4.32 -18.97 -10.62
CA PHE A 37 5.77 -18.82 -10.78
C PHE A 37 6.60 -20.03 -10.37
N ASN A 38 5.97 -21.14 -9.96
CA ASN A 38 6.62 -22.37 -9.48
C ASN A 38 7.58 -22.15 -8.31
N TYR A 39 7.29 -21.21 -7.41
CA TYR A 39 8.09 -21.03 -6.19
C TYR A 39 7.76 -22.11 -5.14
N PRO A 40 8.77 -22.67 -4.45
CA PRO A 40 8.53 -23.65 -3.41
C PRO A 40 7.93 -23.00 -2.17
N LEU A 41 7.17 -23.79 -1.39
CA LEU A 41 6.50 -23.34 -0.17
C LEU A 41 7.45 -22.65 0.81
N ASP A 42 8.70 -23.11 0.92
CA ASP A 42 9.65 -22.52 1.86
C ASP A 42 10.07 -21.10 1.44
N THR A 43 10.15 -20.80 0.14
CA THR A 43 10.32 -19.42 -0.36
C THR A 43 9.13 -18.56 0.02
N ILE A 44 7.89 -19.06 -0.11
CA ILE A 44 6.68 -18.34 0.28
C ILE A 44 6.69 -18.04 1.79
N LYS A 45 7.01 -19.04 2.61
CA LYS A 45 7.14 -18.87 4.08
C LYS A 45 8.17 -17.81 4.43
N ASP A 46 9.33 -17.82 3.77
CA ASP A 46 10.36 -16.82 3.98
C ASP A 46 9.85 -15.42 3.60
N MET A 47 9.21 -15.26 2.42
CA MET A 47 8.65 -13.97 1.99
C MET A 47 7.56 -13.46 2.94
N MET A 48 6.66 -14.33 3.40
CA MET A 48 5.65 -13.98 4.40
C MET A 48 6.27 -13.57 5.74
N THR A 49 7.33 -14.28 6.17
CA THR A 49 8.08 -13.97 7.39
C THR A 49 8.71 -12.57 7.30
N LEU A 50 9.23 -12.20 6.12
CA LEU A 50 9.80 -10.87 5.88
C LEU A 50 8.73 -9.78 5.81
N ALA A 51 7.62 -10.04 5.14
CA ALA A 51 6.48 -9.11 5.08
C ALA A 51 5.94 -8.84 6.50
N LEU A 52 5.76 -9.88 7.30
CA LEU A 52 5.37 -9.75 8.71
C LEU A 52 6.41 -8.98 9.53
N TRP A 53 7.70 -9.20 9.28
CA TRP A 53 8.77 -8.47 9.96
C TRP A 53 8.71 -6.97 9.65
N ARG A 54 8.58 -6.61 8.37
CA ARG A 54 8.45 -5.23 7.92
C ARG A 54 7.27 -4.53 8.60
N GLU A 55 6.11 -5.18 8.66
CA GLU A 55 4.93 -4.63 9.33
C GLU A 55 5.06 -4.56 10.85
N ALA A 56 5.59 -5.60 11.49
CA ALA A 56 5.80 -5.59 12.93
C ALA A 56 6.81 -4.50 13.33
N LYS A 57 7.85 -4.27 12.53
CA LYS A 57 8.83 -3.21 12.78
C LYS A 57 8.27 -1.81 12.54
N ARG A 58 7.34 -1.65 11.59
CA ARG A 58 6.60 -0.40 11.37
C ARG A 58 5.75 -0.04 12.60
N LYS A 59 5.06 -1.02 13.18
CA LYS A 59 4.11 -0.82 14.30
C LYS A 59 4.77 -0.83 15.69
N HIS A 60 5.89 -1.52 15.85
CA HIS A 60 6.51 -1.74 17.15
C HIS A 60 8.01 -1.42 17.13
N SER A 61 8.45 -0.63 18.11
CA SER A 61 9.84 -0.20 18.21
C SER A 61 10.76 -1.27 18.82
N THR A 62 10.23 -2.17 19.66
CA THR A 62 11.02 -3.11 20.47
C THR A 62 10.98 -4.55 19.95
N ILE A 63 12.14 -5.22 20.01
CA ILE A 63 12.29 -6.65 19.63
C ILE A 63 11.43 -7.55 20.51
N ASN A 64 11.20 -7.19 21.78
CA ASN A 64 10.37 -7.98 22.68
C ASN A 64 8.93 -8.07 22.19
N LEU A 65 8.32 -6.94 21.80
CA LEU A 65 6.95 -6.94 21.26
C LEU A 65 6.87 -7.71 19.94
N ILE A 66 7.87 -7.53 19.07
CA ILE A 66 7.93 -8.27 17.79
C ILE A 66 8.06 -9.79 18.06
N SER A 67 8.78 -10.20 19.10
CA SER A 67 8.93 -11.62 19.45
C SER A 67 7.62 -12.30 19.86
N ILE A 68 6.71 -11.55 20.50
CA ILE A 68 5.36 -12.01 20.84
C ILE A 68 4.54 -12.24 19.56
N ILE A 69 4.58 -11.28 18.61
CA ILE A 69 3.86 -11.38 17.33
C ILE A 69 4.34 -12.58 16.52
N PHE A 70 5.64 -12.84 16.50
CA PHE A 70 6.22 -13.97 15.80
C PHE A 70 6.01 -15.30 16.53
N GLY A 71 5.62 -15.29 17.81
CA GLY A 71 5.58 -16.48 18.66
C GLY A 71 6.95 -17.16 18.80
N LYS A 72 8.05 -16.39 18.73
CA LYS A 72 9.43 -16.91 18.73
C LYS A 72 10.28 -16.21 19.80
N SER A 73 11.40 -16.83 20.17
CA SER A 73 12.35 -16.20 21.10
C SER A 73 12.97 -14.92 20.52
N THR A 74 13.33 -13.98 21.40
CA THR A 74 14.03 -12.74 21.03
C THR A 74 15.34 -13.00 20.29
N ARG A 75 16.03 -14.11 20.60
CA ARG A 75 17.23 -14.57 19.88
C ARG A 75 16.93 -14.86 18.40
N THR A 76 15.85 -15.58 18.12
CA THR A 76 15.44 -15.90 16.74
C THR A 76 15.04 -14.64 15.97
N VAL A 77 14.35 -13.71 16.63
CA VAL A 77 13.95 -12.44 16.02
C VAL A 77 15.17 -11.54 15.73
N LYS A 78 16.17 -11.52 16.62
CA LYS A 78 17.45 -10.83 16.36
C LYS A 78 18.18 -11.41 15.15
N ALA A 79 18.20 -12.73 15.00
CA ALA A 79 18.79 -13.39 13.83
C ALA A 79 18.04 -13.01 12.54
N LEU A 80 16.70 -12.98 12.58
CA LEU A 80 15.87 -12.53 11.46
C LEU A 80 16.16 -11.06 11.11
N SER A 81 16.24 -10.18 12.10
CA SER A 81 16.58 -8.76 11.92
C SER A 81 17.95 -8.60 11.26
N ALA A 82 18.95 -9.38 11.69
CA ALA A 82 20.29 -9.34 11.11
C ALA A 82 20.28 -9.83 9.66
N ARG A 83 19.49 -10.88 9.35
CA ARG A 83 19.31 -11.40 7.99
C ARG A 83 18.66 -10.38 7.07
N PHE A 84 17.65 -9.66 7.58
CA PHE A 84 16.96 -8.59 6.84
C PHE A 84 17.85 -7.38 6.58
N ASN A 85 18.54 -6.87 7.61
CA ASN A 85 19.38 -5.67 7.48
C ASN A 85 20.63 -5.90 6.63
N LYS A 86 21.07 -7.14 6.43
CA LYS A 86 22.20 -7.49 5.55
C LYS A 86 21.87 -7.43 4.05
N GLY A 87 20.66 -7.01 3.66
CA GLY A 87 20.30 -6.80 2.25
C GLY A 87 20.17 -8.07 1.40
N GLY A 88 20.23 -9.26 1.99
CA GLY A 88 20.33 -10.52 1.25
C GLY A 88 19.06 -11.02 0.56
N PHE A 89 17.97 -10.23 0.50
CA PHE A 89 16.70 -10.65 -0.11
C PHE A 89 16.33 -9.89 -1.37
N PHE A 90 16.65 -8.61 -1.44
CA PHE A 90 16.51 -7.79 -2.64
C PHE A 90 17.78 -6.94 -2.73
N SER A 91 18.44 -6.98 -3.89
CA SER A 91 19.77 -6.37 -4.11
C SER A 91 19.77 -4.84 -4.10
N GLU A 92 18.62 -4.18 -4.00
CA GLU A 92 18.47 -2.76 -4.32
C GLU A 92 17.96 -1.94 -3.13
N THR A 93 18.87 -1.13 -2.58
CA THR A 93 18.67 -0.25 -1.43
C THR A 93 18.18 1.14 -1.81
N GLU A 94 18.32 1.57 -3.07
CA GLU A 94 18.04 2.93 -3.52
C GLU A 94 16.53 3.21 -3.70
N THR A 95 15.77 2.22 -4.21
CA THR A 95 14.32 2.31 -4.44
C THR A 95 13.52 2.49 -3.14
N ASN A 96 13.98 1.90 -2.03
CA ASN A 96 13.33 2.05 -0.73
C ASN A 96 13.41 3.50 -0.20
N LEU A 97 14.46 4.24 -0.57
CA LEU A 97 14.72 5.58 -0.06
C LEU A 97 13.83 6.63 -0.73
N MET A 98 13.68 6.58 -2.05
CA MET A 98 12.78 7.46 -2.80
C MET A 98 11.33 7.34 -2.30
N ARG A 99 10.85 6.11 -2.13
CA ARG A 99 9.50 5.84 -1.62
C ARG A 99 9.26 6.39 -0.22
N ARG A 100 10.25 6.26 0.68
CA ARG A 100 10.16 6.83 2.04
C ARG A 100 10.12 8.36 2.01
N ILE A 101 10.83 9.00 1.08
CA ILE A 101 10.75 10.46 0.91
C ILE A 101 9.34 10.86 0.48
N GLU A 102 8.75 10.17 -0.49
CA GLU A 102 7.39 10.45 -0.93
C GLU A 102 6.36 10.22 0.18
N ASP A 103 6.42 9.10 0.90
CA ASP A 103 5.54 8.81 2.05
C ASP A 103 5.58 9.94 3.10
N LEU A 104 6.75 10.52 3.34
CA LEU A 104 6.92 11.66 4.24
C LEU A 104 6.32 12.93 3.65
N LEU A 105 6.61 13.23 2.39
CA LEU A 105 6.11 14.44 1.71
C LEU A 105 4.59 14.42 1.47
N ARG A 106 3.99 13.22 1.40
CA ARG A 106 2.53 13.03 1.29
C ARG A 106 1.79 13.45 2.57
N GLN A 107 2.47 13.49 3.72
CA GLN A 107 1.89 13.95 4.99
C GLN A 107 1.94 15.47 5.14
N ARG A 108 3.08 16.06 4.79
CA ARG A 108 3.28 17.51 4.76
C ARG A 108 4.52 17.85 3.93
N PRO A 109 4.60 19.07 3.38
CA PRO A 109 5.85 19.57 2.82
C PRO A 109 6.97 19.59 3.87
N MET A 110 8.18 19.15 3.49
CA MET A 110 9.35 19.08 4.39
C MET A 110 10.61 19.64 3.73
N THR A 111 11.54 20.12 4.55
CA THR A 111 12.88 20.53 4.14
C THR A 111 13.81 19.32 3.97
N MET A 112 14.95 19.51 3.29
CA MET A 112 15.96 18.46 3.12
C MET A 112 16.49 17.94 4.46
N ASP A 113 16.68 18.82 5.43
CA ASP A 113 17.23 18.45 6.74
C ASP A 113 16.22 17.62 7.56
N GLU A 114 14.92 17.98 7.50
CA GLU A 114 13.86 17.19 8.12
C GLU A 114 13.71 15.79 7.49
N LEU A 115 13.92 15.69 6.17
CA LEU A 115 13.95 14.40 5.48
C LEU A 115 15.18 13.58 5.90
N ALA A 116 16.37 14.18 5.94
CA ALA A 116 17.59 13.51 6.33
C ALA A 116 17.58 12.98 7.77
N GLU A 117 16.93 13.71 8.69
CA GLU A 117 16.77 13.30 10.10
C GLU A 117 15.82 12.09 10.25
N ARG A 118 14.80 12.00 9.39
CA ARG A 118 13.76 10.95 9.45
C ARG A 118 14.13 9.69 8.68
N LEU A 119 15.11 9.77 7.80
CA LEU A 119 15.57 8.65 6.98
C LEU A 119 16.75 7.93 7.65
N PRO A 120 16.84 6.59 7.50
CA PRO A 120 17.91 5.81 8.10
C PRO A 120 19.26 6.31 7.57
N HIS A 121 20.20 6.60 8.48
CA HIS A 121 21.51 7.10 8.13
C HIS A 121 22.29 6.01 7.36
N SER A 122 22.38 6.15 6.04
CA SER A 122 23.31 5.38 5.21
C SER A 122 24.68 6.03 5.28
N ASN A 123 25.61 5.41 6.01
CA ASN A 123 26.89 6.01 6.41
C ASN A 123 27.91 6.26 5.27
N GLU A 124 27.61 5.96 4.00
CA GLU A 124 28.60 6.05 2.91
C GLU A 124 28.29 7.07 1.81
N PHE A 125 27.03 7.50 1.63
CA PHE A 125 26.65 8.50 0.63
C PHE A 125 25.45 9.32 1.11
N ASP A 126 25.34 10.59 0.70
CA ASP A 126 24.14 11.44 0.94
C ASP A 126 23.00 10.95 0.03
N GLY A 127 22.52 9.74 0.30
CA GLY A 127 21.48 9.06 -0.46
C GLY A 127 20.18 9.84 -0.48
N THR A 128 19.88 10.60 0.59
CA THR A 128 18.72 11.49 0.66
C THR A 128 18.78 12.54 -0.44
N ARG A 129 19.94 13.19 -0.64
CA ARG A 129 20.14 14.16 -1.71
C ARG A 129 20.04 13.54 -3.10
N LEU A 130 20.59 12.35 -3.28
CA LEU A 130 20.54 11.63 -4.56
C LEU A 130 19.09 11.27 -4.93
N ALA A 131 18.35 10.72 -3.97
CA ALA A 131 16.95 10.34 -4.13
C ALA A 131 16.05 11.57 -4.38
N LEU A 132 16.26 12.68 -3.67
CA LEU A 132 15.57 13.95 -3.94
C LEU A 132 15.84 14.47 -5.36
N LYS A 133 17.08 14.35 -5.83
CA LYS A 133 17.46 14.76 -7.19
C LYS A 133 16.76 13.90 -8.25
N ALA A 134 16.67 12.59 -8.04
CA ALA A 134 15.94 11.68 -8.91
C ALA A 134 14.43 12.02 -8.94
N LEU A 135 13.80 12.20 -7.77
CA LEU A 135 12.38 12.57 -7.66
C LEU A 135 12.06 13.92 -8.32
N LEU A 136 12.97 14.91 -8.23
CA LEU A 136 12.84 16.20 -8.93
C LEU A 136 12.99 16.04 -10.45
N ALA A 137 13.91 15.18 -10.90
CA ALA A 137 14.12 14.90 -12.33
C ALA A 137 12.92 14.17 -12.95
N GLU A 138 12.32 13.24 -12.19
CA GLU A 138 11.09 12.52 -12.55
C GLU A 138 9.82 13.39 -12.40
N LYS A 139 9.95 14.64 -11.94
CA LYS A 139 8.83 15.57 -11.67
C LYS A 139 7.77 15.03 -10.70
N ARG A 140 8.14 14.08 -9.83
CA ARG A 140 7.27 13.51 -8.79
C ARG A 140 7.12 14.43 -7.59
N ILE A 141 8.13 15.27 -7.36
CA ILE A 141 8.13 16.29 -6.32
C ILE A 141 8.50 17.65 -6.91
N GLU A 142 8.03 18.72 -6.30
CA GLU A 142 8.44 20.08 -6.64
C GLU A 142 9.03 20.82 -5.44
N LYS A 143 9.93 21.75 -5.75
CA LYS A 143 10.57 22.61 -4.76
C LYS A 143 9.71 23.85 -4.57
N VAL A 144 9.16 23.99 -3.36
CA VAL A 144 8.41 25.17 -2.94
C VAL A 144 9.40 26.18 -2.37
N PRO A 145 9.58 27.35 -3.01
CA PRO A 145 10.42 28.40 -2.46
C PRO A 145 9.81 28.88 -1.14
N ALA A 146 10.62 28.91 -0.09
CA ALA A 146 10.21 29.50 1.17
C ALA A 146 10.15 31.03 1.08
N ARG A 147 9.47 31.65 2.03
CA ARG A 147 9.50 33.11 2.26
C ARG A 147 10.95 33.62 2.30
N PRO A 148 11.22 34.90 1.99
CA PRO A 148 12.59 35.44 1.96
C PRO A 148 13.35 35.10 3.25
N GLY A 149 14.45 34.34 3.14
CA GLY A 149 15.27 33.87 4.27
C GLY A 149 14.97 32.45 4.79
N GLY A 150 13.96 31.76 4.27
CA GLY A 150 13.62 30.37 4.65
C GLY A 150 14.31 29.30 3.81
N ARG A 151 14.42 28.08 4.36
CA ARG A 151 14.86 26.89 3.62
C ARG A 151 13.73 26.38 2.72
N ALA A 152 14.03 26.06 1.47
CA ALA A 152 13.05 25.51 0.54
C ALA A 152 12.48 24.18 1.07
N THR A 153 11.17 24.03 0.93
CA THR A 153 10.45 22.79 1.21
C THR A 153 10.16 22.04 -0.08
N TYR A 154 9.97 20.73 0.03
CA TYR A 154 9.55 19.89 -1.09
C TYR A 154 8.11 19.45 -0.85
N LYS A 155 7.32 19.28 -1.92
CA LYS A 155 6.00 18.66 -1.86
C LYS A 155 5.78 17.76 -3.08
N ILE A 156 4.85 16.83 -3.00
CA ILE A 156 4.46 15.98 -4.13
C ILE A 156 3.73 16.82 -5.18
N VAL A 157 4.01 16.58 -6.45
CA VAL A 157 3.27 17.16 -7.57
C VAL A 157 1.96 16.39 -7.73
N ALA A 158 0.81 17.05 -7.52
CA ALA A 158 -0.53 16.44 -7.51
C ALA A 158 -0.90 15.76 -8.86
N GLU A 159 -0.30 16.19 -9.97
CA GLU A 159 -0.60 15.67 -11.32
C GLU A 159 -0.07 14.25 -11.58
N TYR A 160 0.78 13.69 -10.72
CA TYR A 160 1.19 12.28 -10.80
C TYR A 160 0.29 11.39 -9.92
N THR A 161 -0.99 11.29 -10.30
CA THR A 161 -1.91 10.29 -9.76
C THR A 161 -1.89 8.98 -10.57
N ASP A 162 -0.99 8.86 -11.55
CA ASP A 162 -0.78 7.64 -12.34
C ASP A 162 0.57 7.03 -11.97
N LEU A 163 0.55 6.07 -11.05
CA LEU A 163 1.74 5.37 -10.55
C LEU A 163 2.25 4.31 -11.52
N HIS A 164 1.48 4.00 -12.58
CA HIS A 164 1.90 3.08 -13.61
C HIS A 164 2.75 3.82 -14.66
N SER A 165 4.05 3.88 -14.42
CA SER A 165 5.02 4.34 -15.43
C SER A 165 5.59 3.13 -16.18
N ASP A 166 5.66 3.21 -17.51
CA ASP A 166 6.40 2.23 -18.32
C ASP A 166 7.93 2.38 -18.21
N ALA A 167 8.41 3.37 -17.44
CA ALA A 167 9.82 3.75 -17.40
C ALA A 167 10.72 2.89 -16.49
N GLY A 168 10.17 1.98 -15.66
CA GLY A 168 10.97 1.11 -14.79
C GLY A 168 10.14 0.08 -14.01
N TRP A 169 10.70 -1.10 -13.77
CA TRP A 169 10.01 -2.19 -13.05
C TRP A 169 9.76 -1.83 -11.57
N GLU A 170 10.57 -0.94 -11.02
CA GLU A 170 10.48 -0.42 -9.66
C GLU A 170 9.16 0.32 -9.45
N SER A 171 8.80 1.20 -10.40
CA SER A 171 7.53 1.94 -10.36
C SER A 171 6.32 1.02 -10.40
N ARG A 172 6.41 -0.11 -11.12
CA ARG A 172 5.35 -1.13 -11.17
C ARG A 172 5.18 -1.87 -9.84
N VAL A 173 6.29 -2.16 -9.15
CA VAL A 173 6.26 -2.77 -7.81
C VAL A 173 5.70 -1.78 -6.77
N ASP A 174 6.04 -0.50 -6.88
CA ASP A 174 5.49 0.53 -6.00
C ASP A 174 4.00 0.73 -6.22
N ALA A 175 3.55 0.81 -7.48
CA ALA A 175 2.13 0.85 -7.82
C ALA A 175 1.38 -0.36 -7.25
N LEU A 176 1.97 -1.56 -7.30
CA LEU A 176 1.41 -2.76 -6.67
C LEU A 176 1.31 -2.61 -5.14
N TYR A 177 2.33 -2.07 -4.47
CA TYR A 177 2.28 -1.84 -3.02
C TYR A 177 1.17 -0.86 -2.63
N GLU A 178 1.04 0.27 -3.33
CA GLU A 178 -0.02 1.25 -3.06
C GLU A 178 -1.41 0.65 -3.31
N HIS A 179 -1.54 -0.11 -4.40
CA HIS A 179 -2.76 -0.82 -4.72
C HIS A 179 -3.15 -1.81 -3.60
N LEU A 180 -2.21 -2.64 -3.14
CA LEU A 180 -2.47 -3.63 -2.08
C LEU A 180 -2.73 -2.97 -0.71
N GLU A 181 -2.14 -1.81 -0.40
CA GLU A 181 -2.46 -1.06 0.82
C GLU A 181 -3.91 -0.55 0.78
N ALA A 182 -4.36 0.00 -0.35
CA ALA A 182 -5.75 0.43 -0.53
C ALA A 182 -6.74 -0.75 -0.42
N VAL A 183 -6.40 -1.90 -0.99
CA VAL A 183 -7.18 -3.15 -0.85
C VAL A 183 -7.20 -3.62 0.61
N THR A 184 -6.07 -3.58 1.32
CA THR A 184 -5.97 -3.98 2.72
C THR A 184 -6.82 -3.10 3.62
N GLU A 185 -6.78 -1.78 3.42
CA GLU A 185 -7.60 -0.84 4.19
C GLU A 185 -9.09 -1.01 3.90
N THR A 186 -9.44 -1.28 2.64
CA THR A 186 -10.80 -1.62 2.24
C THR A 186 -11.29 -2.88 2.93
N VAL A 187 -10.49 -3.96 2.93
CA VAL A 187 -10.83 -5.22 3.62
C VAL A 187 -11.00 -4.97 5.11
N ARG A 188 -10.09 -4.20 5.72
CA ARG A 188 -10.17 -3.86 7.15
C ARG A 188 -11.46 -3.11 7.47
N ARG A 189 -11.77 -2.02 6.77
CA ARG A 189 -12.97 -1.22 7.04
C ARG A 189 -14.25 -2.02 6.80
N ARG A 190 -14.32 -2.75 5.68
CA ARG A 190 -15.52 -3.48 5.30
C ARG A 190 -15.80 -4.68 6.19
N PHE A 191 -14.77 -5.46 6.49
CA PHE A 191 -14.95 -6.76 7.13
C PHE A 191 -14.59 -6.74 8.61
N LEU A 192 -13.67 -5.88 9.06
CA LEU A 192 -13.15 -5.89 10.44
C LEU A 192 -13.52 -4.66 11.27
N THR A 193 -14.38 -3.76 10.77
CA THR A 193 -14.88 -2.61 11.55
C THR A 193 -16.40 -2.48 11.49
N ASP A 194 -16.96 -1.75 12.44
CA ASP A 194 -18.41 -1.58 12.61
C ASP A 194 -19.08 -0.64 11.58
N ALA A 195 -18.31 -0.10 10.61
CA ALA A 195 -18.79 0.84 9.60
C ALA A 195 -18.54 0.34 8.16
N PRO A 196 -19.13 -0.80 7.74
CA PRO A 196 -18.84 -1.44 6.46
C PRO A 196 -19.17 -0.59 5.23
N ASP A 197 -20.18 0.29 5.33
CA ASP A 197 -20.66 1.12 4.22
C ASP A 197 -19.75 2.30 3.88
N SER A 198 -18.77 2.62 4.75
CA SER A 198 -17.80 3.69 4.51
C SER A 198 -16.67 3.32 3.54
N ALA A 199 -16.49 2.03 3.27
CA ALA A 199 -15.52 1.53 2.30
C ALA A 199 -16.22 1.13 0.99
N ALA A 200 -16.08 1.97 -0.05
CA ALA A 200 -16.74 1.81 -1.34
C ALA A 200 -16.10 0.72 -2.22
N ALA A 201 -15.98 -0.51 -1.74
CA ALA A 201 -15.61 -1.64 -2.59
C ALA A 201 -16.85 -2.42 -2.99
N ARG A 202 -17.18 -2.42 -4.28
CA ARG A 202 -18.22 -3.27 -4.83
C ARG A 202 -17.65 -4.04 -6.02
N THR A 203 -17.99 -5.32 -6.09
CA THR A 203 -17.71 -6.14 -7.25
C THR A 203 -18.96 -6.15 -8.11
N PHE A 204 -18.82 -5.69 -9.35
CA PHE A 204 -19.86 -5.77 -10.36
C PHE A 204 -19.42 -6.78 -11.41
N SER A 205 -20.21 -7.82 -11.61
CA SER A 205 -19.97 -8.84 -12.64
C SER A 205 -21.03 -8.68 -13.73
N PHE A 206 -20.59 -8.51 -14.97
CA PHE A 206 -21.47 -8.36 -16.13
C PHE A 206 -20.82 -8.97 -17.37
N ARG A 207 -21.62 -9.23 -18.41
CA ARG A 207 -21.13 -9.69 -19.72
C ARG A 207 -21.13 -8.50 -20.67
N GLY A 208 -20.06 -8.35 -21.45
CA GLY A 208 -19.92 -7.30 -22.47
C GLY A 208 -19.00 -7.77 -23.59
N ARG A 209 -19.04 -7.08 -24.73
CA ARG A 209 -18.05 -7.31 -25.79
C ARG A 209 -16.73 -6.63 -25.40
N PRO A 210 -15.56 -7.17 -25.80
CA PRO A 210 -14.27 -6.59 -25.43
C PRO A 210 -14.17 -5.09 -25.74
N GLU A 211 -14.67 -4.66 -26.90
CA GLU A 211 -14.66 -3.26 -27.32
C GLU A 211 -15.51 -2.35 -26.41
N ASP A 212 -16.65 -2.85 -25.91
CA ASP A 212 -17.52 -2.10 -24.99
C ASP A 212 -16.87 -1.99 -23.60
N VAL A 213 -16.15 -3.03 -23.17
CA VAL A 213 -15.44 -3.08 -21.89
C VAL A 213 -14.24 -2.14 -21.90
N GLU A 214 -13.49 -2.07 -23.00
CA GLU A 214 -12.39 -1.13 -23.17
C GLU A 214 -12.89 0.33 -23.19
N ALA A 215 -13.96 0.62 -23.92
CA ALA A 215 -14.58 1.94 -23.92
C ALA A 215 -15.06 2.34 -22.52
N PHE A 216 -15.75 1.44 -21.83
CA PHE A 216 -16.20 1.66 -20.44
C PHE A 216 -15.04 1.91 -19.48
N ARG A 217 -13.91 1.19 -19.63
CA ARG A 217 -12.70 1.40 -18.82
C ARG A 217 -12.18 2.82 -18.97
N ASP A 218 -12.03 3.27 -20.20
CA ASP A 218 -11.44 4.57 -20.51
C ASP A 218 -12.38 5.71 -20.04
N GLU A 219 -13.69 5.55 -20.22
CA GLU A 219 -14.70 6.45 -19.67
C GLU A 219 -14.66 6.51 -18.13
N LEU A 220 -14.54 5.36 -17.47
CA LEU A 220 -14.46 5.27 -16.01
C LEU A 220 -13.20 5.97 -15.49
N PHE A 221 -12.05 5.78 -16.14
CA PHE A 221 -10.80 6.45 -15.76
C PHE A 221 -10.88 7.95 -15.97
N ALA A 222 -11.41 8.41 -17.11
CA ALA A 222 -11.63 9.83 -17.36
C ALA A 222 -12.57 10.45 -16.33
N PHE A 223 -13.66 9.76 -15.98
CA PHE A 223 -14.60 10.17 -14.95
C PHE A 223 -13.93 10.28 -13.58
N ILE A 224 -13.19 9.26 -13.15
CA ILE A 224 -12.49 9.27 -11.84
C ILE A 224 -11.50 10.42 -11.77
N ARG A 225 -10.67 10.62 -12.80
CA ARG A 225 -9.67 11.71 -12.85
C ARG A 225 -10.33 13.09 -12.75
N ALA A 226 -11.38 13.32 -13.53
CA ALA A 226 -12.11 14.58 -13.50
C ALA A 226 -12.71 14.84 -12.10
N ARG A 227 -13.36 13.82 -11.51
CA ARG A 227 -14.00 13.96 -10.20
C ARG A 227 -13.01 14.09 -9.05
N SER A 228 -11.86 13.39 -9.09
CA SER A 228 -10.81 13.55 -8.07
C SER A 228 -10.22 14.95 -8.11
N ALA A 229 -9.91 15.49 -9.30
CA ALA A 229 -9.41 16.85 -9.46
C ALA A 229 -10.40 17.89 -8.94
N GLU A 230 -11.70 17.73 -9.21
CA GLU A 230 -12.74 18.60 -8.66
C GLU A 230 -12.86 18.53 -7.13
N ILE A 231 -12.70 17.34 -6.54
CA ILE A 231 -12.71 17.16 -5.08
C ILE A 231 -11.48 17.83 -4.46
N GLU A 232 -10.31 17.60 -5.04
CA GLU A 232 -9.04 18.17 -4.58
C GLU A 232 -9.06 19.70 -4.67
N ALA A 233 -9.57 20.26 -5.78
CA ALA A 233 -9.72 21.71 -5.94
C ALA A 233 -10.61 22.35 -4.86
N ARG A 234 -11.65 21.64 -4.38
CA ARG A 234 -12.51 22.10 -3.27
C ARG A 234 -11.87 21.93 -1.89
N ALA A 235 -10.86 21.06 -1.78
CA ALA A 235 -10.13 20.80 -0.56
C ALA A 235 -8.95 21.77 -0.33
N VAL A 236 -8.61 22.57 -1.34
CA VAL A 236 -7.58 23.62 -1.22
C VAL A 236 -8.00 24.61 -0.13
N ASP A 237 -7.09 24.88 0.81
CA ASP A 237 -7.24 25.80 1.95
C ASP A 237 -8.16 25.34 3.10
N LEU A 238 -8.51 24.04 3.16
CA LEU A 238 -9.23 23.47 4.31
C LEU A 238 -8.25 22.75 5.26
N ASP A 239 -8.38 23.02 6.56
CA ASP A 239 -7.53 22.42 7.60
C ASP A 239 -7.94 20.97 7.97
N ASP A 240 -9.15 20.54 7.61
CA ASP A 240 -9.69 19.19 7.91
C ASP A 240 -9.89 18.38 6.62
N VAL A 241 -8.78 18.02 5.97
CA VAL A 241 -8.77 17.25 4.72
C VAL A 241 -8.10 15.89 4.90
N GLY A 242 -8.80 14.85 4.45
CA GLY A 242 -8.27 13.50 4.37
C GLY A 242 -7.61 13.24 3.02
N VAL A 243 -6.57 12.40 3.01
CA VAL A 243 -6.02 11.84 1.78
C VAL A 243 -6.76 10.54 1.46
N PHE A 244 -7.33 10.46 0.25
CA PHE A 244 -8.11 9.30 -0.20
C PHE A 244 -7.48 8.70 -1.45
N ALA A 245 -7.48 7.38 -1.53
CA ALA A 245 -7.10 6.64 -2.73
C ALA A 245 -8.34 5.95 -3.32
N VAL A 246 -8.54 6.08 -4.62
CA VAL A 246 -9.60 5.35 -5.35
C VAL A 246 -8.94 4.23 -6.13
N TYR A 247 -9.38 3.00 -5.86
CA TYR A 247 -9.02 1.85 -6.66
C TYR A 247 -10.22 1.40 -7.49
N THR A 248 -9.99 1.21 -8.78
CA THR A 248 -10.89 0.50 -9.68
C THR A 248 -10.08 -0.52 -10.46
N GLY A 249 -10.63 -1.73 -10.58
CA GLY A 249 -10.02 -2.81 -11.35
C GLY A 249 -11.05 -3.38 -12.32
N LEU A 250 -10.71 -3.40 -13.60
CA LEU A 250 -11.48 -4.07 -14.63
C LEU A 250 -10.56 -5.10 -15.29
N THR A 251 -10.72 -6.35 -14.88
CA THR A 251 -9.93 -7.46 -15.41
C THR A 251 -10.88 -8.45 -16.08
N PRO A 252 -10.67 -8.80 -17.36
CA PRO A 252 -11.38 -9.91 -17.96
C PRO A 252 -11.18 -11.16 -17.12
N THR A 253 -12.26 -11.85 -16.78
CA THR A 253 -12.16 -13.18 -16.17
C THR A 253 -12.14 -14.19 -17.30
N ASP A 254 -11.17 -15.10 -17.29
CA ASP A 254 -11.20 -16.26 -18.17
C ASP A 254 -12.52 -17.01 -17.95
N GLN A 255 -13.22 -17.34 -19.04
CA GLN A 255 -14.34 -18.26 -18.95
C GLN A 255 -13.76 -19.65 -18.71
N GLU A 256 -13.90 -20.16 -17.48
CA GLU A 256 -13.78 -21.59 -17.21
C GLU A 256 -14.89 -22.38 -17.92
#